data_AF-A0AA37HDV7-F1
#
_entry.id   AF-A0AA37HDV7-F1
#
_cell.length_a   1.000
_cell.length_b   1.000
_cell.length_c   1.000
_cell.angle_alpha   90.00
_cell.angle_beta   90.00
_cell.angle_gamma   90.00
#
_symmetry.space_group_name_H-M   'P 1'
#
loop_
_entity.id
_entity.type
_entity.pdbx_description
1 polymer ?
#
loop_
_entity_poly.entity_id
_entity_poly.type
_entity_poly.pdbx_seq_one_letter_code
_entity_poly.pdbx_strand_id
1 'polypeptide(L)'
;MPTQILSILPRRQDLRTSASEDWTDAFPLVRAGPAAIVAGVDNRGNGTLVVSGVAAYAELGPHLVTVTSATGGVFLFSVTAPGGAPIGRGMAGVPVTVGGLTLTLTPGDVPFVAGDAWGVQPTAQPIDDTGIEYVLQIRQSQASPVVTLEAASQAPSNALQTLIPGRGTGVPTLLVLAAAMAPARFPPGSYVYELLALADGRRKSAYFGNLEHVDGVAYLP
;
A
#
# COMPACT_ATOMS: atom_id res chain seq x y z
N MET A 1 -6.94 15.81 18.57
CA MET A 1 -7.14 15.94 17.12
C MET A 1 -7.50 14.56 16.58
N PRO A 2 -8.35 14.43 15.54
CA PRO A 2 -8.62 13.13 14.93
C PRO A 2 -7.35 12.55 14.33
N THR A 3 -7.18 11.23 14.45
CA THR A 3 -6.02 10.50 13.91
C THR A 3 -6.15 10.32 12.39
N GLN A 4 -5.08 9.84 11.74
CA GLN A 4 -5.12 9.52 10.31
C GLN A 4 -5.65 8.11 10.01
N ILE A 5 -6.38 7.45 10.91
CA ILE A 5 -6.89 6.08 10.71
C ILE A 5 -7.69 5.90 9.41
N LEU A 6 -8.40 6.93 8.96
CA LEU A 6 -9.15 6.89 7.71
C LEU A 6 -8.25 6.87 6.47
N SER A 7 -7.00 7.31 6.57
CA SER A 7 -6.02 7.29 5.47
C SER A 7 -5.40 5.92 5.24
N ILE A 8 -5.51 5.00 6.19
CA ILE A 8 -4.96 3.64 6.06
C ILE A 8 -5.74 2.89 4.99
N LEU A 9 -5.08 2.30 4.00
CA LEU A 9 -5.72 1.43 3.02
C LEU A 9 -5.34 -0.02 3.31
N PRO A 10 -6.30 -0.96 3.36
CA PRO A 10 -6.00 -2.36 3.60
C PRO A 10 -5.05 -2.91 2.53
N ARG A 11 -4.05 -3.68 2.97
CA ARG A 11 -3.09 -4.32 2.07
C ARG A 11 -3.04 -5.81 2.27
N ARG A 12 -3.03 -6.54 1.16
CA ARG A 12 -2.68 -7.95 1.21
C ARG A 12 -1.16 -8.11 1.24
N GLN A 13 -0.66 -8.85 2.20
CA GLN A 13 0.73 -9.28 2.28
C GLN A 13 0.74 -10.69 2.85
N ASP A 14 1.25 -11.67 2.12
CA ASP A 14 1.39 -13.02 2.66
C ASP A 14 2.74 -13.08 3.41
N LEU A 15 2.75 -13.70 4.59
CA LEU A 15 3.88 -13.71 5.52
C LEU A 15 4.37 -15.13 5.76
N ARG A 16 5.64 -15.25 6.14
CA ARG A 16 6.25 -16.49 6.59
C ARG A 16 7.08 -16.24 7.85
N THR A 17 6.92 -17.07 8.87
CA THR A 17 7.68 -17.00 10.13
C THR A 17 8.21 -18.38 10.50
N SER A 18 9.25 -18.41 11.35
CA SER A 18 9.76 -19.63 11.96
C SER A 18 9.49 -19.70 13.47
N ALA A 19 9.48 -20.91 14.02
CA ALA A 19 9.36 -21.15 15.46
C ALA A 19 10.68 -20.96 16.25
N SER A 20 11.79 -20.69 15.56
CA SER A 20 13.14 -20.65 16.14
C SER A 20 13.65 -19.25 16.46
N GLU A 21 12.91 -18.19 16.12
CA GLU A 21 13.38 -16.81 16.26
C GLU A 21 12.29 -15.85 16.74
N ASP A 22 12.71 -14.65 17.15
CA ASP A 22 11.80 -13.54 17.42
C ASP A 22 11.19 -13.06 16.11
N TRP A 23 9.87 -12.86 16.10
CA TRP A 23 9.18 -12.30 14.94
C TRP A 23 9.16 -10.77 15.00
N THR A 24 9.85 -10.14 14.03
CA THR A 24 10.16 -8.71 14.03
C THR A 24 9.69 -7.96 12.75
N ASP A 25 8.68 -8.49 12.05
CA ASP A 25 8.17 -7.87 10.82
C ASP A 25 7.64 -6.46 11.03
N ALA A 26 7.87 -5.59 10.04
CA ALA A 26 7.37 -4.23 10.00
C ALA A 26 6.26 -4.07 8.95
N PHE A 27 5.30 -3.18 9.22
CA PHE A 27 4.11 -2.97 8.40
C PHE A 27 3.97 -1.50 7.97
N PRO A 28 4.74 -1.02 6.96
CA PRO A 28 4.74 0.39 6.56
C PRO A 28 3.40 0.87 6.00
N LEU A 29 2.70 1.71 6.75
CA LEU A 29 1.49 2.39 6.33
C LEU A 29 1.86 3.54 5.40
N VAL A 30 1.54 3.40 4.11
CA VAL A 30 1.78 4.47 3.14
C VAL A 30 0.51 4.81 2.37
N ARG A 31 0.46 6.02 1.85
CA ARG A 31 -0.52 6.49 0.88
C ARG A 31 0.19 7.02 -0.36
N ALA A 32 -0.56 7.30 -1.41
CA ALA A 32 -0.01 8.04 -2.53
C ALA A 32 0.33 9.49 -2.11
N GLY A 33 1.56 9.91 -2.39
CA GLY A 33 2.07 11.27 -2.29
C GLY A 33 2.18 11.94 -3.65
N PRO A 34 2.92 13.06 -3.75
CA PRO A 34 3.18 13.73 -5.03
C PRO A 34 3.71 12.77 -6.10
N ALA A 35 3.33 12.99 -7.36
CA ALA A 35 3.74 12.14 -8.47
C ALA A 35 4.86 12.77 -9.31
N ALA A 36 5.80 11.93 -9.75
CA ALA A 36 6.77 12.27 -10.78
C ALA A 36 6.22 11.92 -12.17
N ILE A 37 6.68 12.64 -13.19
CA ILE A 37 6.31 12.44 -14.59
C ILE A 37 7.58 12.19 -15.40
N VAL A 38 7.56 11.16 -16.24
CA VAL A 38 8.65 10.84 -17.16
C VAL A 38 8.07 10.73 -18.56
N ALA A 39 8.55 11.56 -19.49
CA ALA A 39 8.16 11.47 -20.90
C ALA A 39 8.79 10.24 -21.57
N GLY A 40 8.05 9.62 -22.47
CA GLY A 40 8.55 8.55 -23.33
C GLY A 40 9.67 9.06 -24.24
N VAL A 41 10.71 8.23 -24.43
CA VAL A 41 11.88 8.57 -25.26
C VAL A 41 11.52 8.74 -26.74
N ASP A 42 10.44 8.10 -27.19
CA ASP A 42 9.98 8.12 -28.58
C ASP A 42 8.89 9.17 -28.84
N ASN A 43 8.60 10.03 -27.88
CA ASN A 43 7.59 11.08 -28.04
C ASN A 43 8.00 12.05 -29.13
N ARG A 44 7.09 12.33 -30.06
CA ARG A 44 7.32 13.29 -31.15
C ARG A 44 6.81 14.69 -30.81
N GLY A 45 5.70 14.79 -30.10
CA GLY A 45 5.18 16.08 -29.62
C GLY A 45 6.01 16.63 -28.46
N ASN A 46 6.07 17.95 -28.35
CA ASN A 46 6.81 18.65 -27.29
C ASN A 46 5.89 19.29 -26.23
N GLY A 47 4.64 18.85 -26.15
CA GLY A 47 3.71 19.31 -25.13
C GLY A 47 4.05 18.76 -23.74
N THR A 48 3.26 19.19 -22.75
CA THR A 48 3.53 18.93 -21.33
C THR A 48 2.38 18.17 -20.68
N LEU A 49 2.73 17.23 -19.80
CA LEU A 49 1.77 16.61 -18.89
C LEU A 49 2.02 17.16 -17.49
N VAL A 50 0.95 17.54 -16.80
CA VAL A 50 0.98 18.02 -15.41
C VAL A 50 0.07 17.15 -14.55
N VAL A 51 0.55 16.81 -13.35
CA VAL A 51 -0.27 16.21 -12.29
C VAL A 51 -0.57 17.31 -11.27
N SER A 52 -1.81 17.80 -11.25
CA SER A 52 -2.23 18.86 -10.34
C SER A 52 -2.81 18.34 -9.02
N GLY A 53 -3.06 17.04 -8.92
CA GLY A 53 -3.58 16.41 -7.71
C GLY A 53 -3.32 14.91 -7.67
N VAL A 54 -3.03 14.40 -6.47
CA VAL A 54 -2.93 12.96 -6.18
C VAL A 54 -3.76 12.68 -4.94
N ALA A 55 -4.82 11.90 -5.10
CA ALA A 55 -5.62 11.40 -3.99
C ALA A 55 -4.82 10.34 -3.22
N ALA A 56 -4.98 10.29 -1.90
CA ALA A 56 -4.27 9.35 -1.03
C ALA A 56 -4.44 7.87 -1.43
N TYR A 57 -5.53 7.54 -2.12
CA TYR A 57 -5.87 6.20 -2.59
C TYR A 57 -5.41 5.89 -4.02
N ALA A 58 -4.73 6.81 -4.70
CA ALA A 58 -4.15 6.51 -6.00
C ALA A 58 -3.23 5.28 -5.88
N GLU A 59 -3.27 4.40 -6.88
CA GLU A 59 -2.43 3.21 -6.90
C GLU A 59 -0.95 3.63 -6.89
N LEU A 60 -0.08 2.84 -6.28
CA LEU A 60 1.35 3.08 -6.38
C LEU A 60 1.92 2.34 -7.57
N GLY A 61 2.84 2.98 -8.29
CA GLY A 61 3.45 2.43 -9.49
C GLY A 61 3.21 3.31 -10.72
N PRO A 62 3.77 2.92 -11.87
CA PRO A 62 3.71 3.71 -13.09
C PRO A 62 2.32 3.61 -13.73
N HIS A 63 1.62 4.74 -13.77
CA HIS A 63 0.45 4.91 -14.62
C HIS A 63 0.92 5.35 -15.99
N LEU A 64 0.39 4.75 -17.04
CA LEU A 64 0.75 5.10 -18.40
C LEU A 64 -0.32 6.02 -18.99
N VAL A 65 0.08 7.24 -19.36
CA VAL A 65 -0.75 8.16 -20.14
C VAL A 65 -0.30 8.08 -21.58
N THR A 66 -1.19 7.77 -22.52
CA THR A 66 -0.84 7.58 -23.94
C THR A 66 -1.80 8.33 -24.85
N VAL A 67 -1.27 9.10 -25.79
CA VAL A 67 -2.06 9.72 -26.86
C VAL A 67 -2.57 8.63 -27.80
N THR A 68 -3.90 8.55 -27.93
CA THR A 68 -4.59 7.54 -28.73
C THR A 68 -5.08 8.10 -30.07
N SER A 69 -5.26 9.41 -30.17
CA SER A 69 -5.68 10.09 -31.40
C SER A 69 -5.13 11.52 -31.43
N ALA A 70 -4.77 11.99 -32.62
CA ALA A 70 -4.22 13.32 -32.89
C ALA A 70 -4.80 13.92 -34.19
N THR A 71 -6.11 13.76 -34.40
CA THR A 71 -6.77 14.14 -35.65
C THR A 71 -7.33 15.56 -35.57
N GLY A 72 -7.03 16.39 -36.56
CA GLY A 72 -7.62 17.73 -36.69
C GLY A 72 -7.26 18.70 -35.54
N GLY A 73 -6.09 18.53 -34.92
CA GLY A 73 -5.67 19.35 -33.77
C GLY A 73 -6.36 18.98 -32.45
N VAL A 74 -7.17 17.92 -32.43
CA VAL A 74 -7.78 17.36 -31.22
C VAL A 74 -6.95 16.16 -30.78
N PHE A 75 -6.46 16.20 -29.55
CA PHE A 75 -5.62 15.15 -28.99
C PHE A 75 -6.37 14.42 -27.87
N LEU A 76 -6.60 13.12 -28.06
CA LEU A 76 -7.23 12.25 -27.08
C LEU A 76 -6.17 11.34 -26.46
N PHE A 77 -6.29 11.07 -25.17
CA PHE A 77 -5.39 10.17 -24.46
C PHE A 77 -6.13 9.18 -23.57
N SER A 78 -5.48 8.05 -23.28
CA SER A 78 -5.91 7.07 -22.29
C SER A 78 -4.98 7.06 -21.10
N VAL A 79 -5.50 6.63 -19.95
CA VAL A 79 -4.71 6.38 -18.74
C VAL A 79 -4.87 4.92 -18.34
N THR A 80 -3.74 4.24 -18.13
CA THR A 80 -3.64 2.84 -17.76
C THR A 80 -3.02 2.74 -16.38
N ALA A 81 -3.62 1.96 -15.48
CA ALA A 81 -3.11 1.70 -14.14
C ALA A 81 -1.81 0.87 -14.17
N PRO A 82 -1.04 0.84 -13.07
CA PRO A 82 0.16 0.00 -12.95
C PRO A 82 -0.07 -1.48 -13.28
N GLY A 83 -1.25 -2.03 -12.96
CA GLY A 83 -1.66 -3.39 -13.34
C GLY A 83 -2.01 -3.60 -14.82
N GLY A 84 -1.88 -2.58 -15.68
CA GLY A 84 -2.16 -2.66 -17.12
C GLY A 84 -3.62 -2.45 -17.51
N ALA A 85 -4.52 -2.24 -16.55
CA ALA A 85 -5.94 -1.99 -16.81
C ALA A 85 -6.19 -0.53 -17.24
N PRO A 86 -6.97 -0.26 -18.30
CA PRO A 86 -7.36 1.10 -18.63
C PRO A 86 -8.31 1.64 -17.57
N ILE A 87 -7.97 2.79 -16.98
CA ILE A 87 -8.74 3.42 -15.90
C ILE A 87 -9.48 4.68 -16.33
N GLY A 88 -9.12 5.26 -17.48
CA GLY A 88 -9.89 6.36 -18.05
C GLY A 88 -9.29 6.96 -19.32
N ARG A 89 -9.90 8.05 -19.76
CA ARG A 89 -9.55 8.78 -20.99
C ARG A 89 -9.71 10.27 -20.76
N GLY A 90 -9.00 11.07 -21.54
CA GLY A 90 -9.07 12.52 -21.49
C GLY A 90 -8.79 13.16 -22.85
N MET A 91 -8.92 14.47 -22.89
CA MET A 91 -8.61 15.31 -24.04
C MET A 91 -7.60 16.38 -23.62
N ALA A 92 -6.61 16.64 -24.47
CA ALA A 92 -5.62 17.67 -24.18
C ALA A 92 -6.28 19.05 -24.03
N GLY A 93 -5.74 19.86 -23.12
CA GLY A 93 -6.28 21.17 -22.71
C GLY A 93 -7.36 21.10 -21.63
N VAL A 94 -7.85 19.91 -21.27
CA VAL A 94 -8.91 19.73 -20.25
C VAL A 94 -8.38 18.89 -19.08
N PRO A 95 -8.47 19.38 -17.84
CA PRO A 95 -8.16 18.57 -16.67
C PRO A 95 -9.06 17.35 -16.56
N VAL A 96 -8.47 16.18 -16.31
CA VAL A 96 -9.20 14.93 -16.05
C VAL A 96 -8.80 14.36 -14.70
N THR A 97 -9.77 13.85 -13.94
CA THR A 97 -9.51 13.11 -12.70
C THR A 97 -9.82 11.62 -12.92
N VAL A 98 -8.83 10.76 -12.75
CA VAL A 98 -8.90 9.34 -13.05
C VAL A 98 -7.96 8.55 -12.14
N GLY A 99 -8.44 7.46 -11.53
CA GLY A 99 -7.62 6.61 -10.65
C GLY A 99 -6.97 7.35 -9.48
N GLY A 100 -7.57 8.45 -9.02
CA GLY A 100 -6.99 9.31 -7.98
C GLY A 100 -5.95 10.32 -8.48
N LEU A 101 -5.67 10.39 -9.77
CA LEU A 101 -4.79 11.40 -10.38
C LEU A 101 -5.61 12.49 -11.04
N THR A 102 -5.26 13.76 -10.84
CA THR A 102 -5.76 14.87 -11.64
C THR A 102 -4.68 15.30 -12.63
N LEU A 103 -4.94 15.11 -13.91
CA LEU A 103 -3.99 15.22 -15.01
C LEU A 103 -4.44 16.29 -16.00
N THR A 104 -3.49 17.06 -16.53
CA THR A 104 -3.70 17.97 -17.65
C THR A 104 -2.60 17.79 -18.67
N LEU A 105 -2.97 17.39 -19.89
CA LEU A 105 -2.06 17.31 -21.03
C LEU A 105 -2.23 18.56 -21.89
N THR A 106 -1.16 19.31 -22.13
CA THR A 106 -1.18 20.57 -22.89
C THR A 106 -0.32 20.41 -24.16
N PRO A 107 -0.87 20.61 -25.37
CA PRO A 107 -0.07 20.59 -26.60
C PRO A 107 0.99 21.69 -26.59
N GLY A 108 2.15 21.40 -27.18
CA GLY A 108 3.21 22.39 -27.43
C GLY A 108 3.21 22.84 -28.90
N ASP A 109 4.32 23.45 -29.32
CA ASP A 109 4.51 23.91 -30.70
C ASP A 109 4.60 22.77 -31.72
N VAL A 110 5.15 21.62 -31.30
CA VAL A 110 5.16 20.38 -32.07
C VAL A 110 3.97 19.53 -31.61
N PRO A 111 2.98 19.26 -32.49
CA PRO A 111 1.78 18.54 -32.10
C PRO A 111 2.11 17.12 -31.67
N PHE A 112 1.30 16.58 -30.75
CA PHE A 112 1.40 15.17 -30.38
C PHE A 112 1.04 14.26 -31.57
N VAL A 113 1.54 13.03 -31.53
CA VAL A 113 1.09 11.95 -32.40
C VAL A 113 0.53 10.79 -31.57
N ALA A 114 -0.29 9.94 -32.19
CA ALA A 114 -0.72 8.71 -31.53
C ALA A 114 0.52 7.86 -31.18
N GLY A 115 0.58 7.40 -29.92
CA GLY A 115 1.71 6.68 -29.37
C GLY A 115 2.61 7.50 -28.43
N ASP A 116 2.54 8.85 -28.46
CA ASP A 116 3.23 9.67 -27.46
C ASP A 116 2.73 9.32 -26.05
N ALA A 117 3.64 9.12 -25.11
CA ALA A 117 3.31 8.60 -23.80
C ALA A 117 4.12 9.20 -22.64
N TRP A 118 3.57 9.09 -21.44
CA TRP A 118 4.22 9.49 -20.19
C TRP A 118 3.97 8.43 -19.11
N GLY A 119 5.01 8.13 -18.34
CA GLY A 119 4.88 7.45 -17.06
C GLY A 119 4.58 8.47 -15.96
N VAL A 120 3.53 8.22 -15.17
CA VAL A 120 3.17 9.00 -13.99
C VAL A 120 3.26 8.12 -12.76
N GLN A 121 4.13 8.46 -11.82
CA GLN A 121 4.40 7.62 -10.66
C GLN A 121 4.21 8.41 -9.36
N PRO A 122 3.09 8.18 -8.64
CA PRO A 122 2.94 8.62 -7.26
C PRO A 122 4.05 8.08 -6.37
N THR A 123 4.55 8.92 -5.48
CA THR A 123 5.50 8.49 -4.44
C THR A 123 4.77 7.82 -3.28
N ALA A 124 5.43 6.89 -2.60
CA ALA A 124 4.93 6.37 -1.33
C ALA A 124 5.16 7.41 -0.22
N GLN A 125 4.08 7.87 0.41
CA GLN A 125 4.15 8.78 1.55
C GLN A 125 3.71 8.05 2.83
N PRO A 126 4.56 7.98 3.87
CA PRO A 126 4.16 7.42 5.17
C PRO A 126 2.93 8.12 5.74
N ILE A 127 2.06 7.34 6.38
CA ILE A 127 0.94 7.83 7.16
C ILE A 127 1.43 8.09 8.58
N ASP A 128 1.19 9.29 9.11
CA ASP A 128 1.41 9.57 10.54
C ASP A 128 0.41 8.75 11.37
N ASP A 129 0.93 7.75 12.07
CA ASP A 129 0.16 6.84 12.92
C ASP A 129 0.09 7.27 14.39
N THR A 130 0.36 8.53 14.70
CA THR A 130 0.23 9.05 16.07
C THR A 130 -1.19 8.86 16.60
N GLY A 131 -1.29 8.20 17.75
CA GLY A 131 -2.58 7.90 18.40
C GLY A 131 -3.34 6.71 17.82
N ILE A 132 -2.75 5.96 16.88
CA ILE A 132 -3.31 4.73 16.35
C ILE A 132 -2.75 3.53 17.13
N GLU A 133 -3.65 2.66 17.58
CA GLU A 133 -3.33 1.38 18.20
C GLU A 133 -3.46 0.25 17.20
N TYR A 134 -2.77 -0.85 17.45
CA TYR A 134 -2.71 -1.98 16.56
C TYR A 134 -2.96 -3.29 17.28
N VAL A 135 -3.70 -4.19 16.63
CA VAL A 135 -3.88 -5.57 17.05
C VAL A 135 -3.72 -6.47 15.84
N LEU A 136 -2.73 -7.36 15.87
CA LEU A 136 -2.60 -8.47 14.95
C LEU A 136 -3.37 -9.67 15.50
N GLN A 137 -4.26 -10.25 14.70
CA GLN A 137 -4.94 -11.49 15.03
C GLN A 137 -4.61 -12.56 14.00
N ILE A 138 -4.22 -13.74 14.48
CA ILE A 138 -3.92 -14.91 13.65
C ILE A 138 -4.94 -15.99 13.95
N ARG A 139 -5.46 -16.64 12.90
CA ARG A 139 -6.51 -17.66 12.97
C ARG A 139 -6.19 -18.78 11.99
N GLN A 140 -6.69 -19.99 12.26
CA GLN A 140 -6.56 -21.13 11.32
C GLN A 140 -7.27 -20.89 9.99
N SER A 141 -8.33 -20.07 9.99
CA SER A 141 -9.07 -19.67 8.79
C SER A 141 -9.86 -18.40 9.06
N GLN A 142 -10.35 -17.75 8.00
CA GLN A 142 -11.16 -16.52 8.13
C GLN A 142 -12.45 -16.73 8.92
N ALA A 143 -13.00 -17.94 8.89
CA ALA A 143 -14.22 -18.30 9.60
C ALA A 143 -13.98 -18.77 11.04
N SER A 144 -12.72 -19.02 11.43
CA SER A 144 -12.44 -19.49 12.78
C SER A 144 -12.70 -18.38 13.80
N PRO A 145 -13.55 -18.61 14.81
CA PRO A 145 -13.77 -17.63 15.87
C PRO A 145 -12.58 -17.55 16.83
N VAL A 146 -11.71 -18.56 16.83
CA VAL A 146 -10.58 -18.69 17.76
C VAL A 146 -9.34 -17.99 17.21
N VAL A 147 -8.82 -17.04 17.99
CA VAL A 147 -7.52 -16.42 17.76
C VAL A 147 -6.44 -17.37 18.28
N THR A 148 -5.54 -17.79 17.39
CA THR A 148 -4.39 -18.65 17.72
C THR A 148 -3.26 -17.86 18.35
N LEU A 149 -2.97 -16.68 17.79
CA LEU A 149 -1.97 -15.75 18.32
C LEU A 149 -2.49 -14.33 18.17
N GLU A 150 -2.28 -13.52 19.20
CA GLU A 150 -2.58 -12.09 19.19
C GLU A 150 -1.31 -11.31 19.52
N ALA A 151 -1.06 -10.23 18.77
CA ALA A 151 -0.08 -9.23 19.13
C ALA A 151 -0.76 -7.86 19.22
N ALA A 152 -0.43 -7.07 20.24
CA ALA A 152 -1.12 -5.82 20.50
C ALA A 152 -0.15 -4.71 20.89
N SER A 153 -0.45 -3.49 20.42
CA SER A 153 0.29 -2.28 20.79
C SER A 153 -0.07 -1.73 22.16
N GLN A 154 -1.22 -2.12 22.68
CA GLN A 154 -1.61 -1.93 24.06
C GLN A 154 -1.59 -3.29 24.74
N ALA A 155 -0.70 -3.46 25.70
CA ALA A 155 -0.66 -4.63 26.54
C ALA A 155 -1.40 -4.32 27.85
N PRO A 156 -2.13 -5.29 28.46
CA PRO A 156 -2.58 -5.16 29.83
C PRO A 156 -1.40 -4.82 30.76
N SER A 157 -1.66 -4.11 31.86
CA SER A 157 -0.61 -3.67 32.79
C SER A 157 0.33 -4.83 33.14
N ASN A 158 1.62 -4.66 32.87
CA ASN A 158 2.73 -5.61 33.08
C ASN A 158 2.98 -6.70 32.01
N ALA A 159 2.23 -6.72 30.90
CA ALA A 159 2.58 -7.55 29.73
C ALA A 159 3.49 -6.78 28.76
N LEU A 160 4.41 -7.49 28.09
CA LEU A 160 5.24 -6.91 27.03
C LEU A 160 4.35 -6.58 25.82
N GLN A 161 4.55 -5.40 25.25
CA GLN A 161 3.97 -5.06 23.95
C GLN A 161 4.63 -5.95 22.90
N THR A 162 3.80 -6.73 22.21
CA THR A 162 4.24 -7.60 21.11
C THR A 162 4.09 -6.92 19.74
N LEU A 163 3.63 -5.68 19.74
CA LEU A 163 3.56 -4.81 18.58
C LEU A 163 3.91 -3.38 19.02
N ILE A 164 4.90 -2.78 18.38
CA ILE A 164 5.37 -1.42 18.66
C ILE A 164 4.75 -0.49 17.61
N PRO A 165 3.92 0.49 18.00
CA PRO A 165 3.37 1.46 17.05
C PRO A 165 4.49 2.37 16.53
N GLY A 166 4.35 2.86 15.29
CA GLY A 166 5.33 3.73 14.65
C GLY A 166 5.42 5.14 15.26
N ARG A 167 4.37 5.59 15.97
CA ARG A 167 4.30 6.88 16.68
C ARG A 167 4.66 8.09 15.80
N GLY A 168 4.08 8.12 14.61
CA GLY A 168 4.25 9.17 13.61
C GLY A 168 5.17 8.80 12.45
N THR A 169 5.82 7.64 12.52
CA THR A 169 6.60 7.10 11.39
C THR A 169 5.75 6.28 10.43
N GLY A 170 4.57 5.82 10.85
CA GLY A 170 3.72 4.97 10.03
C GLY A 170 4.23 3.54 9.88
N VAL A 171 5.14 3.08 10.75
CA VAL A 171 5.72 1.73 10.65
C VAL A 171 5.49 0.95 11.95
N PRO A 172 4.25 0.46 12.19
CA PRO A 172 4.03 -0.51 13.25
C PRO A 172 4.88 -1.76 13.02
N THR A 173 5.51 -2.26 14.07
CA THR A 173 6.50 -3.35 14.01
C THR A 173 6.16 -4.42 15.04
N LEU A 174 6.23 -5.68 14.67
CA LEU A 174 6.07 -6.79 15.61
C LEU A 174 7.31 -6.97 16.47
N LEU A 175 7.10 -7.44 17.69
CA LEU A 175 8.13 -7.94 18.57
C LEU A 175 7.56 -9.12 19.35
N VAL A 176 7.35 -10.23 18.66
CA VAL A 176 6.89 -11.47 19.30
C VAL A 176 8.10 -12.35 19.59
N LEU A 177 8.39 -12.52 20.88
CA LEU A 177 9.56 -13.28 21.30
C LEU A 177 9.45 -14.76 20.89
N ALA A 178 10.60 -15.40 20.61
CA ALA A 178 10.70 -16.80 20.19
C ALA A 178 9.95 -17.76 21.14
N ALA A 179 9.92 -17.45 22.43
CA ALA A 179 9.17 -18.24 23.42
C ALA A 179 7.66 -18.32 23.12
N ALA A 180 7.07 -17.28 22.53
CA ALA A 180 5.67 -17.25 22.08
C ALA A 180 5.50 -17.89 20.69
N MET A 181 6.56 -17.88 19.87
CA MET A 181 6.61 -18.52 18.55
C MET A 181 6.89 -20.02 18.61
N ALA A 182 7.24 -20.58 19.78
CA ALA A 182 7.58 -21.99 19.92
C ALA A 182 6.41 -22.92 19.53
N PRO A 183 6.67 -24.12 18.97
CA PRO A 183 5.62 -25.01 18.44
C PRO A 183 4.55 -25.41 19.47
N ALA A 184 4.91 -25.43 20.76
CA ALA A 184 3.97 -25.72 21.84
C ALA A 184 2.91 -24.62 22.07
N ARG A 185 3.16 -23.40 21.60
CA ARG A 185 2.26 -22.23 21.72
C ARG A 185 1.69 -21.80 20.38
N PHE A 186 2.51 -21.85 19.33
CA PHE A 186 2.10 -21.56 17.97
C PHE A 186 2.59 -22.70 17.07
N PRO A 187 1.78 -23.76 16.87
CA PRO A 187 2.20 -24.90 16.07
C PRO A 187 2.48 -24.52 14.60
N PRO A 188 3.42 -25.19 13.93
CA PRO A 188 3.60 -25.03 12.49
C PRO A 188 2.30 -25.30 11.73
N GLY A 189 2.05 -24.50 10.70
CA GLY A 189 0.84 -24.61 9.89
C GLY A 189 0.57 -23.41 9.02
N SER A 190 -0.53 -23.51 8.27
CA SER A 190 -1.06 -22.41 7.47
C SER A 190 -2.17 -21.70 8.24
N TYR A 191 -2.08 -20.38 8.27
CA TYR A 191 -2.97 -19.50 8.99
C TYR A 191 -3.41 -18.34 8.09
N VAL A 192 -4.40 -17.60 8.56
CA VAL A 192 -4.71 -16.25 8.06
C VAL A 192 -4.44 -15.25 9.17
N TYR A 193 -4.06 -14.04 8.80
CA TYR A 193 -3.87 -12.97 9.74
C TYR A 193 -4.58 -11.69 9.30
N GLU A 194 -4.87 -10.85 10.27
CA GLU A 194 -5.31 -9.48 10.07
C GLU A 194 -4.64 -8.56 11.09
N LEU A 195 -4.01 -7.51 10.59
CA LEU A 195 -3.51 -6.39 11.39
C LEU A 195 -4.56 -5.27 11.37
N LEU A 196 -5.13 -5.00 12.52
CA LEU A 196 -6.18 -4.03 12.73
C LEU A 196 -5.59 -2.75 13.33
N ALA A 197 -5.92 -1.61 12.75
CA ALA A 197 -5.72 -0.29 13.32
C ALA A 197 -6.96 0.15 14.10
N LEU A 198 -6.78 0.71 15.29
CA LEU A 198 -7.84 1.19 16.18
C LEU A 198 -7.54 2.63 16.62
N ALA A 199 -8.49 3.53 16.40
CA ALA A 199 -8.42 4.92 16.83
C ALA A 199 -9.77 5.60 16.64
N ASP A 200 -10.05 6.66 17.40
CA ASP A 200 -11.25 7.49 17.25
C ASP A 200 -12.58 6.68 17.24
N GLY A 201 -12.64 5.59 18.01
CA GLY A 201 -13.79 4.66 18.04
C GLY A 201 -13.99 3.84 16.76
N ARG A 202 -12.99 3.80 15.88
CA ARG A 202 -13.00 3.09 14.59
C ARG A 202 -12.00 1.94 14.60
N ARG A 203 -12.30 0.92 13.80
CA ARG A 203 -11.42 -0.20 13.49
C ARG A 203 -11.25 -0.30 11.98
N LYS A 204 -10.01 -0.47 11.51
CA LYS A 204 -9.70 -0.62 10.08
C LYS A 204 -8.65 -1.69 9.85
N SER A 205 -8.85 -2.53 8.84
CA SER A 205 -7.82 -3.47 8.40
C SER A 205 -6.66 -2.69 7.77
N ALA A 206 -5.46 -2.84 8.31
CA ALA A 206 -4.24 -2.25 7.77
C ALA A 206 -3.52 -3.25 6.85
N TYR A 207 -3.36 -4.49 7.33
CA TYR A 207 -2.79 -5.59 6.58
C TYR A 207 -3.59 -6.87 6.80
N PHE A 208 -3.60 -7.74 5.81
CA PHE A 208 -4.20 -9.06 5.90
C PHE A 208 -3.51 -10.01 4.93
N GLY A 209 -3.67 -11.31 5.13
CA GLY A 209 -3.12 -12.28 4.20
C GLY A 209 -3.02 -13.67 4.80
N ASN A 210 -2.33 -14.53 4.07
CA ASN A 210 -1.95 -15.83 4.56
C ASN A 210 -0.68 -15.71 5.40
N LEU A 211 -0.55 -16.58 6.39
CA LEU A 211 0.63 -16.71 7.24
C LEU A 211 1.06 -18.17 7.23
N GLU A 212 2.29 -18.43 6.79
CA GLU A 212 2.91 -19.74 6.90
C GLU A 212 3.86 -19.74 8.11
N HIS A 213 3.55 -20.54 9.12
CA HIS A 213 4.42 -20.75 10.26
C HIS A 213 5.11 -22.09 10.12
N VAL A 214 6.44 -22.11 10.06
CA VAL A 214 7.22 -23.33 9.86
C VAL A 214 8.02 -23.67 11.12
N ASP A 215 8.32 -24.96 11.28
CA ASP A 215 9.38 -25.35 12.20
C ASP A 215 10.68 -24.67 11.78
N GLY A 216 11.39 -24.13 12.77
CA GLY A 216 12.74 -23.61 12.56
C GLY A 216 13.70 -24.71 12.12
N VAL A 217 14.77 -24.35 11.42
CA VAL A 217 15.90 -25.27 11.23
C VAL A 217 16.52 -25.46 12.61
N ALA A 218 16.43 -26.67 13.18
CA ALA A 218 17.22 -27.00 14.36
C ALA A 218 18.69 -26.81 13.99
N TYR A 219 19.38 -25.88 14.65
CA TYR A 219 20.83 -25.82 14.61
C TYR A 219 21.31 -27.14 15.21
N LEU A 220 21.71 -28.09 14.36
CA LEU A 220 22.42 -29.27 14.82
C LEU A 220 23.83 -28.78 15.21
N PRO A 221 24.24 -28.93 16.48
CA PRO A 221 25.53 -28.47 16.95
C PRO A 221 26.71 -29.15 16.23
#